data_AF-A0A1V3XQ70-F1
#
_entry.id   AF-A0A1V3XQ70-F1
#
_cell.length_a   1.000
_cell.length_b   1.000
_cell.length_c   1.000
_cell.angle_alpha   90.00
_cell.angle_beta   90.00
_cell.angle_gamma   90.00
#
_symmetry.space_group_name_H-M   'P 1'
#
loop_
_entity.id
_entity.type
_entity.pdbx_description
1 polymer ?
#
loop_
_entity_poly.entity_id
_entity_poly.type
_entity_poly.pdbx_seq_one_letter_code
_entity_poly.pdbx_strand_id
1 'polypeptide(L)'
;MNNGIFKASDETKSVHVTLNGYQWLTGIRIENGLLKKVGAQGVAERVNEALQNAQRAVSVFDEQSGQTLAETLATISGAINQPPA
;
A
#
# COMPACT_ATOMS: atom_id res chain seq x y z
N MET A 1 -10.29 -2.72 10.21
CA MET A 1 -9.39 -1.60 10.59
C MET A 1 -8.20 -1.65 9.67
N ASN A 2 -7.97 -0.60 8.87
CA ASN A 2 -6.90 -0.60 7.89
C ASN A 2 -5.57 -0.19 8.55
N ASN A 3 -4.97 -1.14 9.27
CA ASN A 3 -3.69 -0.96 9.97
C ASN A 3 -2.48 -1.31 9.09
N GLY A 4 -2.69 -1.49 7.78
CA GLY A 4 -1.61 -1.78 6.84
C GLY A 4 -0.55 -0.67 6.81
N ILE A 5 0.71 -1.06 6.67
CA ILE A 5 1.84 -0.15 6.42
C ILE A 5 2.44 -0.56 5.08
N PHE A 6 2.38 0.35 4.12
CA PHE A 6 2.79 0.09 2.75
C PHE A 6 3.99 0.95 2.43
N LYS A 7 5.09 0.31 2.01
CA LYS A 7 6.33 0.99 1.64
C LYS A 7 6.63 0.73 0.19
N ALA A 8 6.99 1.77 -0.54
CA ALA A 8 7.46 1.64 -1.91
C ALA A 8 8.52 2.70 -2.21
N SER A 9 9.23 2.50 -3.31
CA SER A 9 10.26 3.40 -3.80
C SER A 9 10.00 3.85 -5.23
N ASP A 10 10.69 4.89 -5.68
CA ASP A 10 10.93 5.11 -7.11
C ASP A 10 11.83 3.98 -7.68
N GLU A 11 11.92 3.90 -9.00
CA GLU A 11 12.71 2.89 -9.72
C GLU A 11 14.18 2.86 -9.25
N THR A 12 14.75 4.05 -9.00
CA THR A 12 16.16 4.17 -8.63
C THR A 12 16.42 3.99 -7.12
N LYS A 13 15.36 3.72 -6.33
CA LYS A 13 15.44 3.51 -4.86
C LYS A 13 16.05 4.70 -4.10
N SER A 14 15.83 5.89 -4.62
CA SER A 14 16.34 7.15 -4.06
C SER A 14 15.29 7.90 -3.24
N VAL A 15 14.01 7.60 -3.44
CA VAL A 15 12.87 8.13 -2.71
C VAL A 15 12.04 6.96 -2.25
N HIS A 16 11.84 6.85 -0.93
CA HIS A 16 10.94 5.86 -0.33
C HIS A 16 9.77 6.57 0.34
N VAL A 17 8.57 6.04 0.16
CA VAL A 17 7.36 6.54 0.81
C VAL A 17 6.75 5.48 1.70
N THR A 18 6.00 5.92 2.72
CA THR A 18 5.20 5.05 3.58
C THR A 18 3.76 5.54 3.58
N LEU A 19 2.82 4.67 3.20
CA LEU A 19 1.39 4.89 3.36
C LEU A 19 0.86 4.04 4.52
N ASN A 20 -0.12 4.57 5.26
CA ASN A 20 -0.93 3.74 6.15
C ASN A 20 -2.14 3.16 5.37
N GLY A 21 -2.93 2.33 6.03
CA GLY A 21 -4.15 1.75 5.44
C GLY A 21 -5.25 2.74 5.10
N TYR A 22 -5.19 3.98 5.57
CA TYR A 22 -6.06 5.06 5.10
C TYR A 22 -5.51 5.77 3.86
N GLN A 23 -4.47 5.21 3.23
CA GLN A 23 -3.72 5.80 2.13
C GLN A 23 -3.07 7.14 2.48
N TRP A 24 -2.92 7.46 3.78
CA TRP A 24 -2.21 8.67 4.18
C TRP A 24 -0.72 8.45 4.07
N LEU A 25 -0.05 9.44 3.50
CA LEU A 25 1.40 9.52 3.50
C LEU A 25 1.90 9.81 4.93
N THR A 26 2.52 8.82 5.56
CA THR A 26 3.04 8.91 6.92
C THR A 26 4.56 9.07 6.98
N GLY A 27 5.25 8.92 5.84
CA GLY A 27 6.68 9.18 5.77
C GLY A 27 7.19 9.28 4.34
N ILE A 28 8.18 10.15 4.14
CA ILE A 28 9.01 10.23 2.93
C ILE A 28 10.47 10.21 3.38
N ARG A 29 11.29 9.37 2.73
CA ARG A 29 12.75 9.44 2.77
C ARG A 29 13.25 9.81 1.39
N ILE A 30 13.98 10.92 1.30
CA ILE A 30 14.71 11.32 0.09
C ILE A 30 16.19 11.07 0.34
N GLU A 31 16.87 10.41 -0.59
CA GLU A 31 18.30 10.15 -0.52
C GLU A 31 19.08 11.46 -0.43
N ASN A 32 20.12 11.46 0.40
CA ASN A 32 20.94 12.64 0.60
C ASN A 32 21.58 13.07 -0.72
N GLY A 33 21.59 14.38 -0.98
CA GLY A 33 22.15 14.95 -2.21
C GLY A 33 21.27 14.77 -3.45
N LEU A 34 20.15 14.04 -3.39
CA LEU A 34 19.27 13.85 -4.54
C LEU A 34 18.79 15.18 -5.12
N LEU A 35 18.36 16.10 -4.26
CA LEU A 35 17.93 17.44 -4.68
C LEU A 35 19.02 18.20 -5.46
N LYS A 36 20.29 18.04 -5.07
CA LYS A 36 21.43 18.66 -5.78
C LYS A 36 21.70 17.98 -7.12
N LYS A 37 21.47 16.66 -7.20
CA LYS A 37 21.77 15.84 -8.37
C LYS A 37 20.73 15.98 -9.49
N VAL A 38 19.44 16.05 -9.14
CA VAL A 38 18.33 16.01 -10.12
C VAL A 38 17.41 17.24 -10.07
N GLY A 39 17.66 18.17 -9.14
CA GLY A 39 16.83 19.36 -8.95
C GLY A 39 15.46 19.06 -8.32
N ALA A 40 14.69 20.12 -8.05
CA ALA A 40 13.39 20.01 -7.41
C ALA A 40 12.38 19.22 -8.26
N GLN A 41 12.39 19.45 -9.58
CA GLN A 41 11.50 18.73 -10.50
C GLN A 41 11.79 17.23 -10.52
N GLY A 42 13.07 16.83 -10.66
CA GLY A 42 13.42 15.40 -10.65
C GLY A 42 13.12 14.72 -9.31
N VAL A 43 13.19 15.44 -8.19
CA VAL A 43 12.74 14.91 -6.89
C VAL A 43 11.23 14.73 -6.87
N ALA A 44 10.46 15.71 -7.37
CA ALA A 44 9.01 15.62 -7.43
C ALA A 44 8.52 14.44 -8.29
N GLU A 45 9.17 14.20 -9.44
CA GLU A 45 8.90 13.05 -10.30
C GLU A 45 9.11 11.73 -9.55
N ARG A 46 10.22 11.58 -8.82
CA ARG A 46 10.51 10.37 -8.03
C ARG A 46 9.58 10.18 -6.83
N VAL A 47 9.17 11.27 -6.18
CA VAL A 47 8.14 11.22 -5.13
C VAL A 47 6.82 10.72 -5.70
N ASN A 48 6.40 11.26 -6.85
CA ASN A 48 5.17 10.82 -7.52
C ASN A 48 5.23 9.35 -7.92
N GLU A 49 6.36 8.89 -8.44
CA GLU A 49 6.55 7.49 -8.80
C GLU A 49 6.46 6.57 -7.58
N ALA A 50 7.17 6.89 -6.50
CA ALA A 50 7.12 6.14 -5.24
C ALA A 50 5.70 6.09 -4.66
N LEU A 51 4.95 7.20 -4.73
CA LEU A 51 3.55 7.28 -4.30
C LEU A 51 2.64 6.37 -5.14
N GLN A 52 2.80 6.35 -6.46
CA GLN A 52 2.03 5.46 -7.33
C GLN A 52 2.36 3.98 -7.03
N ASN A 53 3.64 3.67 -6.81
CA ASN A 53 4.08 2.32 -6.47
C ASN A 53 3.48 1.87 -5.12
N ALA A 54 3.42 2.76 -4.13
CA ALA A 54 2.79 2.46 -2.84
C ALA A 54 1.28 2.29 -2.93
N GLN A 55 0.60 3.11 -3.74
CA GLN A 55 -0.85 2.97 -3.97
C GLN A 55 -1.21 1.63 -4.61
N ARG A 56 -0.44 1.15 -5.59
CA ARG A 56 -0.66 -0.19 -6.16
C ARG A 56 -0.57 -1.28 -5.10
N ALA A 57 0.35 -1.17 -4.14
CA ALA A 57 0.45 -2.12 -3.04
C ALA A 57 -0.76 -2.08 -2.09
N VAL A 58 -1.33 -0.89 -1.85
CA VAL A 58 -2.58 -0.75 -1.07
C VAL A 58 -3.75 -1.38 -1.80
N SER A 59 -3.92 -1.12 -3.10
CA SER A 59 -5.03 -1.68 -3.90
C SER A 59 -5.03 -3.20 -3.89
N VAL A 60 -3.87 -3.83 -4.09
CA VAL A 60 -3.74 -5.31 -4.00
C VAL A 60 -4.14 -5.82 -2.62
N PHE A 61 -3.75 -5.13 -1.55
CA PHE A 61 -4.13 -5.52 -0.19
C PHE A 61 -5.63 -5.37 0.09
N ASP A 62 -6.26 -4.30 -0.40
CA ASP A 62 -7.70 -4.08 -0.24
C ASP A 62 -8.50 -5.15 -0.99
N GLU A 63 -8.08 -5.52 -2.21
CA GLU A 63 -8.67 -6.62 -3.00
C GLU A 63 -8.57 -7.96 -2.26
N GLN A 64 -7.37 -8.31 -1.78
CA GLN A 64 -7.15 -9.53 -1.01
C GLN A 64 -7.98 -9.57 0.28
N SER A 65 -8.06 -8.44 0.98
CA SER A 65 -8.84 -8.33 2.22
C SER A 65 -10.34 -8.54 1.96
N GLY A 66 -10.86 -8.00 0.85
CA GLY A 66 -12.25 -8.23 0.42
C GLY A 66 -12.52 -9.70 0.10
N GLN A 67 -11.57 -10.36 -0.56
CA GLN A 67 -11.68 -11.77 -0.92
C GLN A 67 -11.69 -12.67 0.34
N THR A 68 -10.76 -12.43 1.28
CA THR A 68 -10.71 -13.14 2.57
C THR A 68 -11.99 -12.94 3.39
N LEU A 69 -12.55 -11.72 3.41
CA LEU A 69 -13.82 -11.46 4.08
C LEU A 69 -14.97 -12.27 3.46
N ALA A 70 -15.06 -12.31 2.13
CA ALA A 70 -16.09 -13.07 1.43
C ALA A 70 -15.99 -14.57 1.71
N GLU A 71 -14.78 -15.15 1.67
CA GLU A 71 -14.52 -16.56 1.99
C GLU A 71 -14.88 -16.89 3.44
N THR A 72 -14.54 -16.00 4.37
CA THR A 72 -14.87 -16.17 5.80
C THR A 72 -16.39 -16.16 6.01
N LEU A 73 -17.10 -15.23 5.37
CA LEU A 73 -18.57 -15.14 5.43
C LEU A 73 -19.25 -16.38 4.81
N ALA A 74 -18.75 -16.87 3.68
CA ALA A 74 -19.24 -18.10 3.06
C ALA A 74 -19.06 -19.31 3.99
N THR A 75 -17.89 -19.42 4.64
CA THR A 75 -17.59 -20.49 5.59
C THR A 75 -18.54 -20.47 6.80
N ILE A 76 -18.76 -19.29 7.39
CA ILE A 76 -19.69 -19.12 8.52
C ILE A 76 -21.13 -19.44 8.09
N SER A 77 -21.56 -18.95 6.93
CA SER A 77 -22.91 -19.23 6.40
C SER A 77 -23.12 -20.72 6.15
N GLY A 78 -22.10 -21.42 5.63
CA GLY A 78 -22.11 -22.87 5.48
C GLY A 78 -22.27 -23.60 6.81
N ALA A 79 -21.49 -23.20 7.82
CA ALA A 79 -21.56 -23.80 9.16
C ALA A 79 -22.93 -23.62 9.84
N ILE A 80 -23.57 -22.45 9.66
CA ILE A 80 -24.90 -22.17 10.22
C ILE A 80 -26.01 -22.96 9.52
N ASN A 81 -25.88 -23.17 8.21
CA ASN A 81 -26.91 -23.85 7.41
C ASN A 81 -26.78 -25.39 7.42
N GLN A 82 -25.77 -25.96 8.08
CA GLN A 82 -25.70 -27.41 8.26
C GLN A 82 -26.60 -27.85 9.42
N PRO A 83 -27.54 -28.78 9.21
CA PRO A 83 -28.33 -29.34 10.31
C PRO A 83 -27.40 -30.05 11.31
N PRO A 84 -27.71 -30.03 12.62
CA PRO A 84 -26.93 -30.76 13.60
C PRO A 84 -26.91 -32.25 13.24
N ALA A 85 -25.74 -32.87 13.40
CA ALA A 85 -25.53 -34.30 13.21
C ALA A 85 -26.34 -35.13 14.21
#